data_AF-A0A7J8XJI1-F1
#
_entry.id   AF-A0A7J8XJI1-F1
#
_cell.length_a   1.000
_cell.length_b   1.000
_cell.length_c   1.000
_cell.angle_alpha   90.00
_cell.angle_beta   90.00
_cell.angle_gamma   90.00
#
_symmetry.space_group_name_H-M   'P 1'
#
loop_
_entity.id
_entity.type
_entity.pdbx_description
1 polymer ?
#
loop_
_entity_poly.entity_id
_entity_poly.type
_entity_poly.pdbx_seq_one_letter_code
_entity_poly.pdbx_strand_id
1 'polypeptide(L)'
;MKSNVDALQIIQLGLSLSDARGNLPGFDSPFSYVWEFNFREFDINRDRYASDSIELLKRQGIDFEKNKEKGIDSKYFAKKFWDYGLLFNCYGLKTITWITVHSTYDFRFMLKILTQSPLPLHLHSF
;
A
#
# COMPACT_ATOMS: atom_id res chain seq x y z
N MET A 1 5.93 0.73 17.29
CA MET A 1 5.73 0.97 15.84
C MET A 1 6.20 -0.20 14.98
N LYS A 2 7.48 -0.60 15.00
CA LYS A 2 7.98 -1.78 14.25
C LYS A 2 7.19 -3.06 14.55
N SER A 3 7.06 -3.40 15.84
CA SER A 3 6.30 -4.54 16.33
C SER A 3 4.86 -4.58 15.79
N ASN A 4 4.20 -3.41 15.74
CA ASN A 4 2.85 -3.30 15.21
C ASN A 4 2.83 -3.57 13.71
N VAL A 5 3.72 -2.93 12.93
CA VAL A 5 3.75 -3.15 11.47
C VAL A 5 4.09 -4.60 11.14
N ASP A 6 5.00 -5.25 11.88
CA ASP A 6 5.32 -6.66 11.67
C ASP A 6 4.11 -7.57 11.99
N ALA A 7 3.38 -7.27 13.06
CA ALA A 7 2.26 -8.09 13.53
C ALA A 7 0.92 -7.86 12.80
N LEU A 8 0.74 -6.71 12.16
CA LEU A 8 -0.51 -6.34 11.48
C LEU A 8 -0.46 -6.64 9.98
N GLN A 9 -1.62 -6.93 9.39
CA GLN A 9 -1.77 -7.05 7.94
C GLN A 9 -2.22 -5.73 7.34
N ILE A 10 -1.73 -5.42 6.14
CA ILE A 10 -2.29 -4.31 5.36
C ILE A 10 -3.68 -4.71 4.86
N ILE A 11 -4.61 -3.75 4.84
CA ILE A 11 -5.98 -3.96 4.34
C ILE A 11 -6.13 -3.26 2.99
N GLN A 12 -5.64 -2.02 2.90
CA GLN A 12 -5.75 -1.18 1.71
C GLN A 12 -4.50 -0.30 1.51
N LEU A 13 -4.23 0.07 0.26
CA LEU A 13 -3.24 1.07 -0.13
C LEU A 13 -3.85 2.01 -1.17
N GLY A 14 -3.91 3.30 -0.86
CA GLY A 14 -4.20 4.34 -1.82
C GLY A 14 -2.93 4.78 -2.56
N LEU A 15 -2.99 4.90 -3.88
CA LEU A 15 -1.91 5.41 -4.72
C LEU A 15 -2.47 6.39 -5.75
N SER A 16 -1.84 7.55 -5.85
CA SER A 16 -2.12 8.54 -6.89
C SER A 16 -0.83 8.88 -7.61
N LEU A 17 -0.94 9.08 -8.92
CA LEU A 17 0.16 9.58 -9.75
C LEU A 17 -0.20 10.98 -10.23
N SER A 18 0.77 11.87 -10.28
CA SER A 18 0.59 13.17 -10.91
C SER A 18 1.86 13.63 -11.59
N ASP A 19 1.72 14.53 -12.56
CA ASP A 19 2.86 15.33 -13.02
C ASP A 19 3.25 16.39 -11.97
N ALA A 20 4.31 17.15 -12.26
CA ALA A 20 4.80 18.21 -11.38
C ALA A 20 3.83 19.39 -11.19
N ARG A 21 2.76 19.47 -11.99
CA ARG A 21 1.70 20.48 -11.88
C ARG A 21 0.47 19.96 -11.13
N GLY A 22 0.49 18.69 -10.69
CA GLY A 22 -0.63 18.05 -10.01
C GLY A 22 -1.68 17.47 -10.96
N ASN A 23 -1.41 17.37 -12.26
CA ASN A 23 -2.34 16.75 -13.20
C ASN A 23 -2.33 15.23 -13.01
N LEU A 24 -3.50 14.65 -12.79
CA LEU A 24 -3.69 13.21 -12.68
C LEU A 24 -3.67 12.53 -14.05
N PRO A 25 -3.31 11.24 -14.13
CA PRO A 25 -3.38 10.49 -15.38
C PRO A 25 -4.82 10.41 -15.86
N GLY A 26 -5.01 10.64 -17.16
CA GLY A 26 -6.33 10.56 -17.82
C GLY A 26 -6.47 9.47 -18.87
N PHE A 27 -5.36 8.84 -19.31
CA PHE A 27 -5.33 7.75 -20.31
C PHE A 27 -6.22 8.02 -21.54
N ASP A 28 -6.11 9.24 -22.10
CA ASP A 28 -6.91 9.71 -23.25
C ASP A 28 -8.44 9.67 -23.02
N SER A 29 -8.86 9.70 -21.76
CA SER A 29 -10.26 9.76 -21.32
C SER A 29 -10.56 11.12 -20.64
N PRO A 30 -11.85 11.48 -20.48
CA PRO A 30 -12.23 12.68 -19.72
C PRO A 30 -12.13 12.49 -18.20
N PHE A 31 -11.65 11.34 -17.73
CA PHE A 31 -11.58 11.02 -16.30
C PHE A 31 -10.16 11.16 -15.77
N SER A 32 -10.05 11.32 -14.45
CA SER A 32 -8.79 11.23 -13.73
C SER A 32 -8.79 9.99 -12.85
N TYR A 33 -7.64 9.34 -12.75
CA TYR A 33 -7.52 8.06 -12.05
C TYR A 33 -6.69 8.18 -10.79
N VAL A 34 -7.24 7.61 -9.72
CA VAL A 34 -6.57 7.29 -8.47
C VAL A 34 -6.86 5.82 -8.17
N TRP A 35 -5.94 5.14 -7.51
CA TRP A 35 -6.05 3.71 -7.26
C TRP A 35 -6.17 3.42 -5.77
N GLU A 36 -7.06 2.51 -5.45
CA GLU A 36 -7.14 1.88 -4.14
C GLU A 36 -6.94 0.38 -4.32
N PHE A 37 -5.85 -0.13 -3.78
CA PHE A 37 -5.53 -1.55 -3.78
C PHE A 37 -6.06 -2.18 -2.51
N ASN A 38 -6.94 -3.15 -2.64
CA ASN A 38 -7.53 -3.92 -1.55
C ASN A 38 -6.82 -5.27 -1.44
N PHE A 39 -6.32 -5.64 -0.25
CA PHE A 39 -5.49 -6.82 -0.04
C PHE A 39 -6.28 -7.97 0.61
N ARG A 40 -5.90 -9.22 0.30
CA ARG A 40 -6.63 -10.41 0.77
C ARG A 40 -6.08 -11.03 2.06
N GLU A 41 -4.93 -10.58 2.52
CA GLU A 41 -4.21 -11.21 3.63
C GLU A 41 -4.89 -11.06 4.97
N PHE A 42 -5.62 -9.97 5.19
CA PHE A 42 -6.29 -9.68 6.45
C PHE A 42 -7.52 -10.57 6.66
N ASP A 43 -7.54 -11.28 7.79
CA ASP A 43 -8.67 -12.09 8.25
C ASP A 43 -9.06 -11.67 9.68
N ILE A 44 -10.29 -11.18 9.83
CA ILE A 44 -10.85 -10.70 11.11
C ILE A 44 -10.92 -11.79 12.19
N ASN A 45 -10.88 -13.07 11.82
CA ASN A 45 -10.95 -14.18 12.76
C ASN A 45 -9.56 -14.67 13.21
N ARG A 46 -8.50 -14.26 12.50
CA ARG A 46 -7.13 -14.75 12.72
C ARG A 46 -6.17 -13.66 13.15
N ASP A 47 -6.26 -12.50 12.50
CA ASP A 47 -5.23 -11.48 12.59
C ASP A 47 -5.49 -10.50 13.73
N ARG A 48 -4.43 -9.86 14.21
CA ARG A 48 -4.54 -8.81 15.23
C ARG A 48 -5.07 -7.54 14.59
N TYR A 49 -5.94 -6.84 15.31
CA TYR A 49 -6.46 -5.53 14.93
C TYR A 49 -6.89 -4.73 16.16
N ALA A 50 -7.10 -3.43 15.97
CA ALA A 50 -7.80 -2.59 16.93
C ALA A 50 -9.28 -2.53 16.55
N SER A 51 -10.18 -2.87 17.48
CA SER A 51 -11.63 -2.95 17.21
C SER A 51 -12.19 -1.62 16.69
N ASP A 52 -11.81 -0.49 17.30
CA ASP A 52 -12.23 0.85 16.87
C ASP A 52 -11.83 1.14 15.42
N SER A 53 -10.63 0.70 15.01
CA SER A 53 -10.17 0.84 13.62
C SER A 53 -10.99 -0.02 12.66
N ILE A 54 -11.32 -1.26 13.03
CA ILE A 54 -12.15 -2.13 12.18
C ILE A 54 -13.57 -1.56 12.05
N GLU A 55 -14.18 -1.08 13.12
CA GLU A 55 -15.50 -0.44 13.05
C GLU A 55 -15.49 0.79 12.14
N LEU A 56 -14.46 1.63 12.26
CA LEU A 56 -14.30 2.80 11.39
C LEU A 56 -14.23 2.37 9.91
N LEU A 57 -13.40 1.37 9.60
CA LEU A 57 -13.23 0.88 8.23
C LEU A 57 -14.53 0.25 7.67
N LYS A 58 -15.29 -0.48 8.50
CA LYS A 58 -16.63 -0.97 8.10
C LYS A 58 -17.58 0.18 7.78
N ARG A 59 -17.59 1.23 8.61
CA ARG A 59 -18.42 2.45 8.37
C ARG A 59 -18.00 3.20 7.11
N GLN A 60 -16.73 3.13 6.74
CA GLN A 60 -16.20 3.68 5.48
C GLN A 60 -16.47 2.79 4.27
N GLY A 61 -17.11 1.63 4.45
CA GLY A 61 -17.54 0.75 3.37
C GLY A 61 -16.57 -0.37 3.02
N ILE A 62 -15.55 -0.64 3.84
CA ILE A 62 -14.68 -1.82 3.63
C ILE A 62 -15.46 -3.09 3.91
N ASP A 63 -15.48 -3.96 2.90
CA ASP A 63 -15.96 -5.33 2.99
C ASP A 63 -14.77 -6.28 3.13
N PHE A 64 -14.51 -6.71 4.37
CA PHE A 64 -13.39 -7.59 4.69
C PHE A 64 -13.52 -9.00 4.08
N GLU A 65 -14.74 -9.51 3.96
CA GLU A 65 -14.97 -10.83 3.36
C GLU A 65 -14.73 -10.77 1.85
N LYS A 66 -15.21 -9.70 1.19
CA LYS A 66 -14.89 -9.46 -0.22
C LYS A 66 -13.39 -9.26 -0.44
N ASN A 67 -12.69 -8.56 0.45
CA ASN A 67 -11.25 -8.40 0.36
C ASN A 67 -10.53 -9.75 0.51
N LYS A 68 -10.94 -10.60 1.45
CA LYS A 68 -10.39 -11.95 1.60
C LYS A 68 -10.59 -12.81 0.36
N GLU A 69 -11.79 -12.76 -0.25
CA GLU A 69 -12.12 -13.55 -1.44
C GLU A 69 -11.43 -13.00 -2.71
N LYS A 70 -11.55 -11.69 -2.96
CA LYS A 70 -11.24 -11.04 -4.26
C LYS A 70 -10.09 -10.05 -4.21
N GLY A 71 -9.55 -9.78 -3.03
CA GLY A 71 -8.42 -8.88 -2.83
C GLY A 71 -7.15 -9.37 -3.50
N ILE A 72 -6.23 -8.43 -3.67
CA ILE A 72 -4.94 -8.62 -4.31
C ILE A 72 -4.02 -9.35 -3.35
N ASP A 73 -3.29 -10.35 -3.86
CA ASP A 73 -2.17 -10.95 -3.13
C ASP A 73 -1.01 -9.95 -3.05
N SER A 74 -0.60 -9.62 -1.84
CA SER A 74 0.45 -8.64 -1.54
C SER A 74 1.81 -9.01 -2.14
N LYS A 75 2.14 -10.31 -2.29
CA LYS A 75 3.37 -10.75 -2.98
C LYS A 75 3.26 -10.49 -4.46
N TYR A 76 2.11 -10.77 -5.05
CA TYR A 76 1.85 -10.46 -6.45
C TYR A 76 1.94 -8.95 -6.71
N PHE A 77 1.34 -8.15 -5.83
CA PHE A 77 1.44 -6.69 -5.88
C PHE A 77 2.91 -6.24 -5.81
N ALA A 78 3.68 -6.72 -4.83
CA ALA A 78 5.08 -6.37 -4.65
C ALA A 78 5.93 -6.69 -5.90
N LYS A 79 5.72 -7.88 -6.48
CA LYS A 79 6.38 -8.28 -7.73
C LYS A 79 6.06 -7.31 -8.86
N LYS A 80 4.78 -6.98 -9.06
CA LYS A 80 4.38 -6.03 -10.11
C LYS A 80 4.94 -4.64 -9.88
N PHE A 81 4.93 -4.18 -8.65
CA PHE A 81 5.47 -2.88 -8.27
C PHE A 81 6.98 -2.79 -8.58
N TRP A 82 7.72 -3.89 -8.40
CA TRP A 82 9.10 -4.03 -8.83
C TRP A 82 9.25 -4.04 -10.36
N ASP A 83 8.49 -4.90 -11.05
CA ASP A 83 8.54 -5.06 -12.51
C ASP A 83 8.26 -3.74 -13.25
N TYR A 84 7.38 -2.89 -12.71
CA TYR A 84 7.03 -1.58 -13.28
C TYR A 84 8.02 -0.45 -12.92
N GLY A 85 9.09 -0.73 -12.17
CA GLY A 85 10.13 0.26 -11.87
C GLY A 85 9.68 1.39 -10.95
N LEU A 86 8.62 1.19 -10.16
CA LEU A 86 8.09 2.24 -9.27
C LEU A 86 8.94 2.43 -8.00
N LEU A 87 9.84 1.50 -7.69
CA LEU A 87 10.66 1.51 -6.47
C LEU A 87 11.94 2.32 -6.56
N PHE A 88 12.60 2.23 -7.70
CA PHE A 88 13.91 2.78 -7.92
C PHE A 88 13.88 3.53 -9.23
N ASN A 89 14.62 4.64 -9.31
CA ASN A 89 14.93 5.33 -10.57
C ASN A 89 15.85 4.46 -11.44
N CYS A 90 15.46 3.21 -11.70
CA CYS A 90 16.15 2.29 -12.58
C CYS A 90 15.71 2.54 -14.01
N TYR A 91 16.58 2.24 -14.97
CA TYR A 91 16.29 2.29 -16.40
C TYR A 91 16.02 3.69 -16.99
N GLY A 92 16.59 4.75 -16.40
CA GLY A 92 16.53 6.10 -16.99
C GLY A 92 15.16 6.77 -16.93
N LEU A 93 14.23 6.23 -16.12
CA LEU A 93 12.97 6.89 -15.79
C LEU A 93 13.26 8.18 -15.00
N LYS A 94 12.50 9.24 -15.33
CA LYS A 94 12.51 10.53 -14.61
C LYS A 94 12.37 10.30 -13.11
N THR A 95 13.04 11.15 -12.33
CA THR A 95 12.99 11.16 -10.87
C THR A 95 11.56 11.08 -10.35
N ILE A 96 11.21 9.97 -9.69
CA ILE A 96 9.93 9.83 -8.98
C ILE A 96 10.03 10.59 -7.65
N THR A 97 9.03 11.44 -7.36
CA THR A 97 8.91 12.13 -6.07
C THR A 97 7.77 11.50 -5.28
N TRP A 98 8.10 10.93 -4.12
CA TRP A 98 7.11 10.35 -3.20
C TRP A 98 6.53 11.44 -2.28
N ILE A 99 5.22 11.63 -2.35
CA ILE A 99 4.47 12.52 -1.45
C ILE A 99 3.66 11.66 -0.50
N THR A 100 3.77 11.94 0.79
CA THR A 100 3.07 11.19 1.84
C THR A 100 2.72 12.13 3.01
N VAL A 101 1.66 11.83 3.77
CA VAL A 101 1.20 12.65 4.91
C VAL A 101 1.13 11.77 6.16
N HIS A 102 1.78 12.17 7.26
CA HIS A 102 1.87 11.38 8.51
C HIS A 102 2.30 9.91 8.31
N SER A 103 3.24 9.69 7.40
CA SER A 103 3.44 8.43 6.68
C SER A 103 4.41 7.43 7.30
N THR A 104 4.80 7.62 8.56
CA THR A 104 5.76 6.72 9.21
C THR A 104 5.26 5.29 9.27
N TYR A 105 3.94 5.09 9.33
CA TYR A 105 3.30 3.77 9.21
C TYR A 105 3.17 3.34 7.75
N ASP A 106 2.68 4.21 6.87
CA ASP A 106 2.42 3.90 5.45
C ASP A 106 3.68 3.42 4.74
N PHE A 107 4.80 4.14 4.90
CA PHE A 107 6.07 3.77 4.28
C PHE A 107 6.58 2.43 4.82
N ARG A 108 6.34 2.14 6.10
CA ARG A 108 6.73 0.87 6.72
C ARG A 108 5.88 -0.30 6.25
N PHE A 109 4.58 -0.12 6.07
CA PHE A 109 3.74 -1.15 5.47
C PHE A 109 4.10 -1.38 4.00
N MET A 110 4.35 -0.30 3.25
CA MET A 110 4.84 -0.40 1.88
C MET A 110 6.16 -1.17 1.81
N LEU A 111 7.15 -0.83 2.65
CA LEU A 111 8.41 -1.57 2.75
C LEU A 111 8.18 -3.04 3.10
N LYS A 112 7.33 -3.35 4.10
CA LYS A 112 7.01 -4.73 4.49
C LYS A 112 6.43 -5.54 3.31
N ILE A 113 5.54 -4.94 2.53
CA ILE A 113 4.98 -5.58 1.32
C ILE A 113 6.07 -5.79 0.28
N LEU A 114 6.93 -4.80 0.07
CA LEU A 114 7.93 -4.88 -0.99
C LEU A 114 9.07 -5.85 -0.66
N THR A 115 9.49 -5.93 0.60
CA THR A 115 10.55 -6.84 1.06
C THR A 115 10.04 -8.23 1.42
N GLN A 116 8.71 -8.38 1.60
CA GLN A 116 8.06 -9.62 2.05
C GLN A 116 8.69 -10.19 3.34
N SER A 117 9.26 -9.30 4.16
CA SER A 117 10.06 -9.63 5.33
C SER A 117 9.72 -8.71 6.49
N PRO A 118 9.95 -9.13 7.74
CA PRO A 118 9.86 -8.22 8.88
C PRO A 118 10.75 -7.00 8.66
N LEU A 119 10.34 -5.86 9.18
CA LEU A 119 11.12 -4.63 9.05
C LEU A 119 12.52 -4.82 9.67
N PRO A 120 13.56 -4.15 9.15
CA PRO A 120 14.87 -4.06 9.81
C PRO A 120 14.76 -3.42 11.20
N LEU A 121 15.72 -3.75 12.08
CA LEU A 121 15.79 -3.18 13.43
C LEU A 121 16.23 -1.71 13.43
N HIS A 122 17.04 -1.30 12.45
CA HIS A 122 17.58 0.05 12.35
C HIS A 122 17.24 0.70 10.99
N LEU A 123 17.01 2.02 10.99
CA LEU A 123 16.69 2.79 9.78
C LEU A 123 17.84 2.80 8.76
N HIS A 124 19.08 2.59 9.23
CA HIS A 124 20.29 2.52 8.40
C HIS A 124 20.55 1.12 7.83
N SER A 125 19.72 0.13 8.16
CA SER A 125 19.82 -1.23 7.62
C SER A 125 18.96 -1.43 6.36
N PHE A 126 18.54 -0.32 5.75
CA PHE A 126 17.81 -0.25 4.48
C PHE A 126 18.74 0.16 3.34
#